data_AF-A0A164JRU9-F1
#
_entry.id   AF-A0A164JRU9-F1
#
_cell.length_a   1.000
_cell.length_b   1.000
_cell.length_c   1.000
_cell.angle_alpha   90.00
_cell.angle_beta   90.00
_cell.angle_gamma   90.00
#
_symmetry.space_group_name_H-M   'P 1'
#
loop_
_entity.id
_entity.type
_entity.pdbx_description
1 polymer ?
#
loop_
_entity_poly.entity_id
_entity_poly.type
_entity_poly.pdbx_seq_one_letter_code
_entity_poly.pdbx_strand_id
1 'polypeptide(L)'
;MNGRRVGSMSLRLDAAYCAATAILVAMFATLLADALGTSPVVLLVVALLVGVWAAILRFGSTRFALRPMLWTVMSANVVGAVAIGLLALVVPNAALSILIAAISLEVAAFACSQALSLRTL
;
A
#
# COMPACT_ATOMS: atom_id res chain seq x y z
N MET A 1 23.86 -9.37 -1.94
CA MET A 1 22.90 -8.61 -2.78
C MET A 1 23.07 -7.12 -2.49
N ASN A 2 23.03 -6.25 -3.51
CA ASN A 2 23.24 -4.80 -3.32
C ASN A 2 21.93 -4.14 -2.82
N GLY A 3 21.93 -3.55 -1.62
CA GLY A 3 20.75 -2.93 -0.98
C GLY A 3 20.07 -1.88 -1.84
N ARG A 4 20.84 -1.19 -2.70
CA ARG A 4 20.32 -0.23 -3.69
C ARG A 4 19.42 -0.87 -4.74
N ARG A 5 19.78 -2.06 -5.25
CA ARG A 5 18.97 -2.77 -6.25
C ARG A 5 17.68 -3.28 -5.63
N VAL A 6 17.78 -3.88 -4.44
CA VAL A 6 16.62 -4.39 -3.68
C VAL A 6 15.65 -3.26 -3.35
N GLY A 7 16.15 -2.14 -2.81
CA GLY A 7 15.32 -0.98 -2.49
C GLY A 7 14.61 -0.39 -3.71
N SER A 8 15.31 -0.25 -4.83
CA SER A 8 14.69 0.24 -6.08
C SER A 8 13.62 -0.69 -6.64
N MET A 9 13.81 -2.01 -6.51
CA MET A 9 12.85 -3.00 -6.96
C MET A 9 11.62 -3.04 -6.05
N SER A 10 11.84 -2.97 -4.73
CA SER A 10 10.77 -2.87 -3.73
C SER A 10 9.87 -1.66 -4.00
N LEU A 11 10.45 -0.47 -4.24
CA LEU A 11 9.66 0.73 -4.58
C LEU A 11 8.83 0.58 -5.86
N ARG A 12 9.36 -0.09 -6.89
CA ARG A 12 8.63 -0.31 -8.14
C ARG A 12 7.48 -1.29 -7.97
N LEU A 13 7.69 -2.35 -7.20
CA LEU A 13 6.66 -3.33 -6.88
C LEU A 13 5.57 -2.71 -6.01
N ASP A 14 5.95 -1.94 -5.00
CA ASP A 14 5.02 -1.21 -4.13
C ASP A 14 4.17 -0.21 -4.94
N ALA A 15 4.79 0.58 -5.82
CA ALA A 15 4.06 1.47 -6.72
C ALA A 15 3.09 0.71 -7.65
N ALA A 16 3.50 -0.44 -8.18
CA ALA A 16 2.63 -1.27 -9.02
C ALA A 16 1.46 -1.87 -8.22
N TYR A 17 1.73 -2.33 -7.00
CA TYR A 17 0.71 -2.83 -6.08
C TYR A 17 -0.30 -1.75 -5.72
N CYS A 18 0.15 -0.56 -5.30
CA CYS A 18 -0.74 0.57 -5.02
C CYS A 18 -1.59 0.95 -6.24
N ALA A 19 -1.00 1.01 -7.44
CA ALA A 19 -1.74 1.31 -8.66
C ALA A 19 -2.82 0.25 -8.97
N ALA A 20 -2.46 -1.03 -8.88
CA ALA A 20 -3.41 -2.13 -9.10
C ALA A 20 -4.54 -2.10 -8.06
N THR A 21 -4.22 -1.91 -6.78
CA THR A 21 -5.20 -1.79 -5.70
C THR A 21 -6.13 -0.60 -5.92
N ALA A 22 -5.59 0.56 -6.29
CA ALA A 22 -6.41 1.74 -6.60
C ALA A 22 -7.40 1.46 -7.74
N ILE A 23 -6.96 0.83 -8.82
CA ILE A 23 -7.82 0.46 -9.95
C ILE A 23 -8.90 -0.52 -9.50
N LEU A 24 -8.53 -1.59 -8.79
CA LEU A 24 -9.48 -2.59 -8.31
C LEU A 24 -10.51 -1.99 -7.35
N VAL A 25 -10.08 -1.19 -6.37
CA VAL A 25 -10.98 -0.51 -5.43
C VAL A 25 -11.92 0.44 -6.16
N ALA A 26 -11.43 1.20 -7.15
CA ALA A 26 -12.28 2.10 -7.93
C ALA A 26 -13.31 1.34 -8.78
N MET A 27 -12.90 0.26 -9.45
CA MET A 27 -13.80 -0.56 -10.28
C MET A 27 -14.89 -1.25 -9.46
N PHE A 28 -14.57 -1.70 -8.24
CA PHE A 28 -15.48 -2.42 -7.37
C PHE A 28 -16.00 -1.55 -6.20
N ALA A 29 -15.95 -0.21 -6.32
CA ALA A 29 -16.23 0.70 -5.23
C ALA A 29 -17.63 0.51 -4.62
N THR A 30 -18.65 0.28 -5.46
CA THR A 30 -20.02 0.04 -4.98
C THR A 30 -20.14 -1.27 -4.19
N LEU A 31 -19.60 -2.36 -4.73
CA LEU A 31 -19.61 -3.67 -4.09
C LEU A 31 -18.84 -3.68 -2.76
N LEU A 32 -17.65 -3.06 -2.74
CA LEU A 32 -16.87 -2.93 -1.52
C LEU A 32 -17.55 -2.01 -0.50
N ALA A 33 -18.22 -0.95 -0.94
CA ALA A 33 -18.94 -0.04 -0.07
C ALA A 33 -20.05 -0.76 0.69
N ASP A 34 -20.84 -1.57 0.00
CA ASP A 34 -21.91 -2.37 0.60
C ASP A 34 -21.32 -3.40 1.59
N ALA A 35 -20.23 -4.07 1.22
CA ALA A 35 -19.58 -5.07 2.07
C ALA A 35 -18.92 -4.47 3.33
N LEU A 36 -18.44 -3.23 3.25
CA LEU A 36 -17.78 -2.50 4.34
C LEU A 36 -18.73 -1.58 5.12
N GLY A 37 -19.99 -1.44 4.69
CA GLY A 37 -20.94 -0.51 5.29
C GLY A 37 -20.50 0.96 5.18
N THR A 38 -19.86 1.34 4.08
CA THR A 38 -19.34 2.69 3.84
C THR A 38 -19.91 3.30 2.56
N SER A 39 -19.49 4.53 2.21
CA SER A 39 -19.89 5.19 0.96
C SER A 39 -18.94 4.84 -0.19
N PRO A 40 -19.44 4.57 -1.41
CA PRO A 40 -18.59 4.40 -2.60
C PRO A 40 -17.69 5.62 -2.87
N VAL A 41 -18.15 6.82 -2.51
CA VAL A 41 -17.39 8.07 -2.66
C VAL A 41 -16.12 8.04 -1.82
N VAL A 42 -16.20 7.53 -0.58
CA VAL A 42 -15.03 7.40 0.31
C VAL A 42 -14.01 6.46 -0.32
N LEU A 43 -14.45 5.33 -0.87
CA LEU A 43 -13.56 4.37 -1.54
C LEU A 43 -12.92 4.95 -2.80
N LEU A 44 -13.65 5.72 -3.59
CA LEU A 44 -13.12 6.41 -4.77
C LEU A 44 -12.08 7.47 -4.40
N VAL A 45 -12.31 8.23 -3.33
CA VAL A 45 -11.33 9.22 -2.82
C VAL A 45 -10.06 8.50 -2.36
N VAL A 46 -10.18 7.41 -1.60
CA VAL A 46 -9.03 6.60 -1.17
C VAL A 46 -8.29 6.03 -2.39
N ALA A 47 -9.00 5.44 -3.35
CA ALA A 47 -8.40 4.93 -4.58
C ALA A 47 -7.65 6.01 -5.36
N LEU A 48 -8.22 7.21 -5.48
CA LEU A 48 -7.57 8.34 -6.12
C LEU A 48 -6.28 8.75 -5.40
N LEU A 49 -6.33 8.89 -4.07
CA LEU A 49 -5.14 9.23 -3.27
C LEU A 49 -4.04 8.18 -3.40
N VAL A 50 -4.40 6.90 -3.34
CA VAL A 50 -3.46 5.78 -3.53
C VAL A 50 -2.91 5.75 -4.96
N GLY A 51 -3.74 6.06 -5.97
CA GLY A 51 -3.31 6.16 -7.36
C GLY A 51 -2.32 7.31 -7.59
N VAL A 52 -2.58 8.48 -7.00
CA VAL A 52 -1.65 9.63 -7.02
C VAL A 52 -0.35 9.27 -6.32
N TRP A 53 -0.42 8.59 -5.17
CA TRP A 53 0.75 8.09 -4.46
C TRP A 53 1.59 7.14 -5.31
N ALA A 54 0.96 6.15 -5.96
CA ALA A 54 1.63 5.22 -6.86
C ALA A 54 2.34 5.93 -8.02
N ALA A 55 1.73 6.97 -8.59
CA ALA A 55 2.34 7.79 -9.63
C ALA A 55 3.57 8.55 -9.08
N ILE A 56 3.45 9.18 -7.91
CA ILE A 56 4.56 9.85 -7.23
C ILE A 56 5.72 8.87 -7.00
N LEU A 57 5.45 7.63 -6.58
CA LEU A 57 6.50 6.64 -6.37
C LEU A 57 7.18 6.23 -7.69
N ARG A 58 6.39 6.02 -8.74
CA ARG A 58 6.92 5.62 -10.05
C ARG A 58 7.82 6.70 -10.64
N PHE A 59 7.40 7.97 -10.62
CA PHE A 59 8.15 9.09 -11.19
C PHE A 59 9.21 9.66 -10.24
N GLY A 60 8.97 9.63 -8.93
CA GLY A 60 9.90 10.12 -7.91
C GLY A 60 11.16 9.27 -7.82
N SER A 61 11.07 7.97 -8.12
CA SER A 61 12.20 7.04 -8.04
C SER A 61 13.35 7.35 -9.01
N THR A 62 13.09 8.17 -10.04
CA THR A 62 14.10 8.63 -11.00
C THR A 62 14.62 10.04 -10.70
N ARG A 63 13.92 10.80 -9.84
CA ARG A 63 14.23 12.21 -9.55
C ARG A 63 14.77 12.47 -8.15
N PHE A 64 14.48 11.60 -7.20
CA PHE A 64 14.87 11.76 -5.80
C PHE A 64 15.91 10.72 -5.36
N ALA A 65 16.65 11.06 -4.30
CA ALA A 65 17.55 10.12 -3.67
C ALA A 65 16.78 8.92 -3.10
N LEU A 66 17.33 7.72 -3.26
CA LEU A 66 16.65 6.47 -2.88
C LEU A 66 16.36 6.38 -1.37
N ARG A 67 17.28 6.87 -0.54
CA ARG A 67 17.19 6.76 0.93
C ARG A 67 15.99 7.50 1.54
N PRO A 68 15.76 8.81 1.28
CA PRO A 68 14.57 9.49 1.80
C PRO A 68 13.28 8.90 1.25
N MET A 69 13.28 8.47 -0.02
CA MET A 69 12.11 7.84 -0.63
C MET A 69 11.73 6.53 0.07
N LEU A 70 12.71 5.66 0.34
CA LEU A 70 12.47 4.42 1.10
C LEU A 70 11.94 4.69 2.51
N TRP A 71 12.43 5.74 3.19
CA TRP A 71 11.89 6.14 4.50
C TRP A 71 10.43 6.53 4.42
N THR A 72 10.07 7.42 3.48
CA THR A 72 8.69 7.88 3.33
C THR A 72 7.74 6.73 3.00
N VAL A 73 8.12 5.85 2.07
CA VAL A 73 7.28 4.69 1.70
C VAL A 73 7.16 3.71 2.86
N MET A 74 8.25 3.41 3.55
CA MET A 74 8.22 2.51 4.71
C MET A 74 7.29 3.04 5.80
N SER A 75 7.38 4.33 6.13
CA SER A 75 6.49 4.96 7.09
C SER A 75 5.03 4.89 6.64
N ALA A 76 4.74 5.19 5.37
CA ALA A 76 3.39 5.09 4.82
C ALA A 76 2.85 3.65 4.87
N ASN A 77 3.67 2.66 4.53
CA ASN A 77 3.28 1.25 4.57
C ASN A 77 3.07 0.75 6.01
N VAL A 78 3.86 1.19 6.98
CA VAL A 78 3.61 0.87 8.40
C VAL A 78 2.25 1.43 8.84
N VAL A 79 1.98 2.70 8.55
CA VAL A 79 0.69 3.33 8.90
C VAL A 79 -0.47 2.65 8.18
N GLY A 80 -0.31 2.35 6.89
CA GLY A 80 -1.30 1.66 6.07
C GLY A 80 -1.58 0.25 6.59
N ALA A 81 -0.55 -0.55 6.88
CA ALA A 81 -0.71 -1.88 7.45
C ALA A 81 -1.45 -1.83 8.79
N VAL A 82 -1.09 -0.91 9.70
CA VAL A 82 -1.80 -0.76 10.99
C VAL A 82 -3.28 -0.40 10.77
N ALA A 83 -3.57 0.57 9.90
CA ALA A 83 -4.94 1.00 9.63
C ALA A 83 -5.79 -0.12 8.99
N ILE A 84 -5.23 -0.83 8.01
CA ILE A 84 -5.88 -1.98 7.34
C ILE A 84 -6.08 -3.13 8.35
N GLY A 85 -5.08 -3.41 9.18
CA GLY A 85 -5.18 -4.42 10.23
C GLY A 85 -6.28 -4.10 11.26
N LEU A 86 -6.41 -2.85 11.68
CA LEU A 86 -7.50 -2.41 12.56
C LEU A 86 -8.87 -2.55 11.88
N LEU A 87 -8.95 -2.25 10.57
CA LEU A 87 -10.17 -2.44 9.79
C LEU A 87 -10.59 -3.92 9.76
N ALA A 88 -9.65 -4.85 9.64
CA ALA A 88 -9.95 -6.28 9.65
C ALA A 88 -10.65 -6.73 10.94
N LEU A 89 -10.40 -6.08 12.08
CA LEU A 89 -10.98 -6.43 13.38
C LEU A 89 -12.45 -6.02 13.53
N VAL A 90 -12.90 -5.03 12.77
CA VAL A 90 -14.26 -4.46 12.89
C VAL A 90 -15.19 -4.91 11.77
N VAL A 91 -14.67 -5.57 10.74
CA VAL A 91 -15.46 -6.10 9.62
C VAL A 91 -16.23 -7.33 10.07
N PRO A 92 -17.57 -7.35 9.97
CA PRO A 92 -18.39 -8.44 10.51
C PRO A 92 -18.28 -9.75 9.73
N ASN A 93 -17.84 -9.70 8.47
CA ASN A 93 -17.68 -10.88 7.63
C ASN A 93 -16.29 -11.50 7.82
N ALA A 94 -16.24 -12.75 8.32
CA ALA A 94 -14.99 -13.44 8.62
C ALA A 94 -14.09 -13.63 7.38
N ALA A 95 -14.65 -13.94 6.21
CA ALA A 95 -13.86 -14.12 5.00
C ALA A 95 -13.24 -12.79 4.54
N LEU A 96 -14.01 -11.70 4.60
CA LEU A 96 -13.52 -10.36 4.28
C LEU A 96 -12.49 -9.87 5.31
N SER A 97 -12.70 -10.15 6.60
CA SER A 97 -11.75 -9.87 7.67
C SER A 97 -10.40 -10.55 7.44
N ILE A 98 -10.40 -11.86 7.12
CA ILE A 98 -9.17 -12.61 6.79
C ILE A 98 -8.49 -12.03 5.55
N LEU A 99 -9.25 -11.68 4.50
CA LEU A 99 -8.70 -11.05 3.30
C LEU A 99 -8.02 -9.70 3.62
N ILE A 100 -8.67 -8.83 4.39
CA ILE A 100 -8.13 -7.53 4.78
C ILE A 100 -6.90 -7.72 5.68
N ALA A 101 -6.91 -8.69 6.59
CA ALA A 101 -5.75 -9.03 7.41
C ALA A 101 -4.56 -9.52 6.56
N ALA A 102 -4.82 -10.35 5.53
CA ALA A 102 -3.78 -10.78 4.60
C ALA A 102 -3.17 -9.59 3.84
N ILE A 103 -4.00 -8.66 3.34
CA ILE A 103 -3.53 -7.42 2.70
C ILE A 103 -2.67 -6.59 3.67
N SER A 104 -3.08 -6.47 4.93
CA SER A 104 -2.28 -5.79 5.96
C SER A 104 -0.88 -6.42 6.11
N LEU A 105 -0.79 -7.76 6.08
CA LEU A 105 0.50 -8.47 6.17
C LEU A 105 1.35 -8.26 4.92
N GLU A 106 0.76 -8.23 3.73
CA GLU A 106 1.47 -7.92 2.49
C GLU A 106 2.10 -6.52 2.54
N VAL A 107 1.33 -5.52 2.97
CA VAL A 107 1.81 -4.14 3.13
C VAL A 107 2.91 -4.06 4.20
N ALA A 108 2.77 -4.77 5.31
CA ALA A 108 3.82 -4.87 6.33
C ALA A 108 5.10 -5.53 5.78
N ALA A 109 4.98 -6.55 4.92
CA ALA A 109 6.11 -7.20 4.27
C ALA A 109 6.87 -6.23 3.34
N PHE A 110 6.16 -5.35 2.62
CA PHE A 110 6.80 -4.27 1.87
C PHE A 110 7.59 -3.33 2.77
N ALA A 111 7.01 -2.88 3.89
CA ALA A 111 7.71 -2.04 4.87
C ALA A 111 8.99 -2.72 5.41
N CYS A 112 8.91 -4.02 5.75
CA CYS A 112 10.07 -4.80 6.17
C CYS A 112 11.15 -4.87 5.09
N SER A 113 10.77 -5.08 3.83
CA SER A 113 11.72 -5.09 2.70
C SER A 113 12.45 -3.75 2.53
N GLN A 114 11.75 -2.65 2.75
CA GLN A 114 12.28 -1.29 2.67
C GLN A 114 13.22 -0.99 3.84
N ALA A 115 12.85 -1.43 5.07
CA ALA A 115 13.69 -1.35 6.25
C ALA A 115 15.02 -2.11 6.09
N LEU A 116 14.96 -3.34 5.56
CA LEU A 116 16.15 -4.15 5.26
C LEU A 116 17.03 -3.50 4.18
N SER A 117 16.41 -2.91 3.16
CA SER A 117 17.13 -2.17 2.11
C SER A 117 17.83 -0.93 2.69
N LEU A 118 17.18 -0.19 3.59
CA LEU A 118 17.77 0.96 4.28
C LEU A 118 18.98 0.60 5.16
N ARG A 119 18.98 -0.59 5.78
CA ARG A 119 20.11 -1.09 6.59
C ARG A 119 21.32 -1.52 5.75
N THR A 120 21.12 -1.78 4.46
CA THR A 120 22.13 -2.34 3.54
C THR A 120 22.51 -1.38 2.42
N LEU A 121 22.08 -0.12 2.53
CA LEU A 121 22.36 1.01 1.65
C LEU A 121 23.52 1.85 2.18
#